data_AF-A0A061N1R8-F1
#
_entry.id   AF-A0A061N1R8-F1
#
_cell.length_a   1.000
_cell.length_b   1.000
_cell.length_c   1.000
_cell.angle_alpha   90.00
_cell.angle_beta   90.00
_cell.angle_gamma   90.00
#
_symmetry.space_group_name_H-M   'P 1'
#
loop_
_entity.id
_entity.type
_entity.pdbx_description
1 polymer ?
#
loop_
_entity_poly.entity_id
_entity_poly.type
_entity_poly.pdbx_seq_one_letter_code
_entity_poly.pdbx_strand_id
1 'polypeptide(L)'
;MTDQSLLMLDPGHAFGLRNRTHPFTRENFHLIDQYDFSTIDLEPYKCLVIQEFCDQEFLMQQQDRINEFLQHGKIVIFLWSSFF
;
A
#
# COMPACT_ATOMS: atom_id res chain seq x y z
N MET A 1 -13.47 12.95 -11.43
CA MET A 1 -12.96 13.06 -10.06
C MET A 1 -12.23 11.77 -9.77
N THR A 2 -10.93 11.83 -9.53
CA THR A 2 -10.10 10.66 -9.20
C THR A 2 -10.37 10.27 -7.74
N ASP A 3 -10.70 9.00 -7.52
CA ASP A 3 -11.02 8.45 -6.19
C ASP A 3 -9.72 8.13 -5.46
N GLN A 4 -9.25 9.04 -4.59
CA GLN A 4 -8.03 8.85 -3.79
C GLN A 4 -8.23 7.89 -2.59
N SER A 5 -9.34 7.14 -2.53
CA SER A 5 -9.56 6.14 -1.48
C SER A 5 -8.72 4.86 -1.66
N LEU A 6 -7.87 4.79 -2.69
CA LEU A 6 -6.91 3.70 -2.90
C LEU A 6 -5.52 4.09 -2.38
N LEU A 7 -5.09 3.51 -1.26
CA LEU A 7 -3.75 3.68 -0.70
C LEU A 7 -2.80 2.64 -1.30
N MET A 8 -1.62 3.07 -1.74
CA MET A 8 -0.56 2.19 -2.23
C MET A 8 0.75 2.49 -1.49
N LEU A 9 1.36 1.44 -0.94
CA LEU A 9 2.67 1.55 -0.32
C LEU A 9 3.76 1.56 -1.40
N ASP A 10 4.63 2.57 -1.38
CA ASP A 10 5.85 2.65 -2.19
C ASP A 10 7.02 2.08 -1.38
N PRO A 11 7.54 0.91 -1.78
CA PRO A 11 8.74 0.33 -1.17
C PRO A 11 10.05 1.10 -1.46
N GLY A 12 10.03 2.12 -2.33
CA GLY A 12 11.18 3.01 -2.56
C GLY A 12 12.32 2.41 -3.40
N HIS A 13 12.26 1.12 -3.76
CA HIS A 13 13.29 0.45 -4.55
C HIS A 13 13.34 0.91 -6.02
N ALA A 14 14.48 0.66 -6.69
CA ALA A 14 14.73 1.11 -8.07
C ALA A 14 13.82 0.43 -9.10
N PHE A 15 13.48 -0.86 -8.94
CA PHE A 15 12.62 -1.60 -9.87
C PHE A 15 11.16 -1.08 -9.87
N GLY A 16 10.74 -0.41 -8.80
CA GLY A 16 9.40 0.17 -8.66
C GLY A 16 9.25 1.52 -9.36
N LEU A 17 10.35 2.14 -9.83
CA LEU A 17 10.35 3.50 -10.38
C LEU A 17 9.32 3.65 -11.50
N ARG A 18 9.30 2.71 -12.47
CA ARG A 18 8.36 2.76 -13.59
C ARG A 18 6.90 2.72 -13.12
N ASN A 19 6.60 1.93 -12.10
CA ASN A 19 5.25 1.77 -11.59
C ASN A 19 4.81 3.02 -10.79
N ARG A 20 5.64 3.54 -9.88
CA ARG A 20 5.31 4.73 -9.07
C ARG A 20 5.29 6.05 -9.84
N THR A 21 5.99 6.12 -10.98
CA THR A 21 5.95 7.31 -11.86
C THR A 21 4.93 7.20 -12.98
N HIS A 22 4.26 6.06 -13.15
CA HIS A 22 3.29 5.89 -14.21
C HIS A 22 2.08 6.82 -13.99
N PRO A 23 1.58 7.53 -15.03
CA PRO A 23 0.46 8.47 -14.88
C PRO A 23 -0.77 7.83 -14.24
N PHE A 24 -1.15 6.63 -14.69
CA PHE A 24 -2.25 5.87 -14.09
C PHE A 24 -2.09 5.68 -12.57
N THR A 25 -0.89 5.31 -12.11
CA THR A 25 -0.62 5.09 -10.68
C THR A 25 -0.79 6.38 -9.90
N ARG A 26 -0.24 7.49 -10.40
CA ARG A 26 -0.32 8.80 -9.73
C ARG A 26 -1.71 9.41 -9.72
N GLU A 27 -2.52 9.11 -10.73
CA GLU A 27 -3.88 9.63 -10.84
C GLU A 27 -4.85 8.85 -9.96
N ASN A 28 -4.66 7.53 -9.82
CA ASN A 28 -5.66 6.65 -9.20
C ASN A 28 -5.31 6.21 -7.77
N PHE A 29 -4.06 6.36 -7.33
CA PHE A 29 -3.63 5.93 -6.00
C PHE A 29 -3.05 7.10 -5.21
N HIS A 30 -3.30 7.08 -3.90
CA HIS A 30 -2.48 7.83 -2.96
C HIS A 30 -1.25 6.99 -2.63
N LEU A 31 -0.07 7.44 -3.07
CA LEU A 31 1.19 6.75 -2.82
C LEU A 31 1.87 7.36 -1.60
N ILE A 32 2.29 6.51 -0.66
CA ILE A 32 3.07 6.90 0.51
C ILE A 32 4.32 6.04 0.61
N ASP A 33 5.35 6.53 1.32
CA ASP A 33 6.46 5.67 1.70
C ASP A 33 5.92 4.54 2.60
N GLN A 34 6.39 3.32 2.39
CA GLN A 34 5.93 2.17 3.18
C GLN A 34 6.06 2.38 4.70
N TYR A 35 7.09 3.10 5.17
CA TYR A 35 7.33 3.30 6.59
C TYR A 35 6.36 4.31 7.22
N ASP A 36 5.73 5.17 6.41
CA ASP A 36 4.68 6.11 6.84
C ASP A 36 3.37 5.37 7.24
N PHE A 37 3.20 4.12 6.81
CA PHE A 37 2.02 3.29 7.15
C PHE A 37 1.76 3.17 8.66
N SER A 38 2.82 3.25 9.47
CA SER A 38 2.74 3.19 10.94
C SER A 38 2.04 4.42 11.56
N THR A 39 1.95 5.54 10.84
CA THR A 39 1.48 6.83 11.39
C THR A 39 0.30 7.44 10.64
N ILE A 40 0.10 7.07 9.38
CA ILE A 40 -0.97 7.65 8.56
C ILE A 40 -2.37 7.26 9.08
N ASP A 41 -3.33 8.18 8.94
CA ASP A 41 -4.75 7.92 9.14
C ASP A 41 -5.28 7.04 8.01
N LEU A 42 -5.80 5.86 8.37
CA LEU A 42 -6.32 4.89 7.43
C LEU A 42 -7.84 5.03 7.18
N GLU A 43 -8.54 5.88 7.94
CA GLU A 43 -9.99 6.08 7.79
C GLU A 43 -10.41 6.41 6.35
N PRO A 44 -9.73 7.33 5.64
CA PRO A 44 -10.21 7.80 4.32
C PRO A 44 -10.10 6.75 3.21
N TYR A 45 -9.27 5.71 3.41
CA TYR A 45 -8.99 4.72 2.38
C TYR A 45 -9.94 3.53 2.47
N LYS A 46 -10.38 3.05 1.31
CA LYS A 46 -11.18 1.83 1.14
C LYS A 46 -10.34 0.62 0.76
N CYS A 47 -9.15 0.86 0.19
CA CYS A 47 -8.26 -0.17 -0.29
C CYS A 47 -6.81 0.15 0.10
N LEU A 48 -6.09 -0.87 0.57
CA LEU A 48 -4.65 -0.85 0.81
C LEU A 48 -3.97 -1.80 -0.19
N VAL A 49 -3.04 -1.29 -0.98
CA VAL A 49 -2.24 -2.07 -1.93
C VAL A 49 -0.81 -2.18 -1.43
N ILE A 50 -0.39 -3.40 -1.13
CA ILE A 50 0.95 -3.74 -0.68
C ILE A 50 1.70 -4.40 -1.84
N GLN A 51 2.75 -3.73 -2.32
CA GLN A 51 3.56 -4.20 -3.44
C GLN A 51 4.56 -5.29 -3.01
N GLU A 52 5.00 -6.09 -3.99
CA GLU A 52 5.87 -7.27 -3.80
C GLU A 52 7.20 -7.00 -3.08
N PHE A 53 7.70 -5.77 -3.11
CA PHE A 53 8.98 -5.37 -2.51
C PHE A 53 8.85 -4.60 -1.20
N CYS A 54 7.65 -4.54 -0.60
CA CYS A 54 7.50 -3.95 0.73
C CYS A 54 8.26 -4.78 1.77
N ASP A 55 8.83 -4.10 2.76
CA ASP A 55 9.49 -4.71 3.91
C ASP A 55 8.45 -5.49 4.73
N GLN A 56 8.56 -6.81 4.66
CA GLN A 56 7.62 -7.72 5.29
C GLN A 56 7.81 -7.76 6.80
N GLU A 57 9.04 -7.60 7.29
CA GLU A 57 9.30 -7.57 8.74
C GLU A 57 8.65 -6.33 9.36
N PHE A 58 8.78 -5.18 8.68
CA PHE A 58 8.07 -3.96 9.08
C PHE A 58 6.55 -4.15 9.03
N LEU A 59 6.00 -4.69 7.94
CA LEU A 59 4.54 -4.90 7.82
C LEU A 59 4.00 -5.91 8.83
N MET A 60 4.78 -6.94 9.20
CA MET A 60 4.42 -7.87 10.28
C MET A 60 4.30 -7.15 11.63
N GLN A 61 5.15 -6.16 11.92
CA GLN A 61 5.01 -5.32 13.12
C GLN A 61 3.74 -4.47 13.10
N GLN A 62 3.16 -4.22 11.91
CA GLN A 62 1.92 -3.47 11.72
C GLN A 62 0.70 -4.37 11.47
N GLN A 63 0.79 -5.68 11.73
CA GLN A 63 -0.28 -6.65 11.45
C GLN A 63 -1.63 -6.25 12.09
N ASP A 64 -1.61 -5.65 13.29
CA ASP A 64 -2.82 -5.27 14.00
C ASP A 64 -3.55 -4.13 13.27
N ARG A 65 -2.81 -3.17 12.70
CA ARG A 65 -3.37 -2.09 11.86
C ARG A 65 -4.00 -2.66 10.58
N ILE A 66 -3.36 -3.66 9.96
CA ILE A 66 -3.89 -4.33 8.77
C ILE A 66 -5.17 -5.13 9.12
N ASN A 67 -5.17 -5.82 10.26
CA ASN A 67 -6.32 -6.57 10.75
C ASN A 67 -7.50 -5.66 11.08
N GLU A 68 -7.26 -4.54 11.77
CA GLU A 68 -8.26 -3.52 12.05
C GLU A 68 -8.85 -2.97 10.74
N PHE A 69 -7.99 -2.62 9.78
CA PHE A 69 -8.42 -2.16 8.45
C PHE A 69 -9.38 -3.16 7.77
N LEU A 70 -9.06 -4.45 7.81
CA LEU A 70 -9.93 -5.52 7.30
C LEU A 70 -11.24 -5.68 8.10
N GLN A 71 -11.19 -5.56 9.43
CA GLN A 71 -12.37 -5.65 10.30
C GLN A 71 -13.38 -4.51 10.03
N HIS A 72 -12.91 -3.36 9.55
CA HIS A 72 -13.77 -2.28 9.05
C HIS A 72 -14.40 -2.56 7.67
N GLY A 73 -14.24 -3.76 7.13
CA GLY A 73 -14.80 -4.16 5.82
C GLY A 73 -14.06 -3.59 4.62
N LYS A 74 -12.82 -3.12 4.83
CA LYS A 74 -11.98 -2.55 3.78
C LYS A 74 -11.16 -3.64 3.07
N ILE A 75 -10.57 -3.30 1.93
CA ILE A 75 -9.91 -4.26 1.05
C ILE A 75 -8.39 -4.16 1.20
N VAL A 76 -7.70 -5.31 1.34
CA VAL A 76 -6.24 -5.38 1.26
C VAL A 76 -5.86 -6.21 0.04
N ILE A 77 -5.08 -5.63 -0.87
CA ILE A 77 -4.46 -6.33 -1.99
C ILE A 77 -2.99 -6.53 -1.65
N PHE A 78 -2.61 -7.77 -1.41
CA PHE A 78 -1.23 -8.16 -1.15
C PHE A 78 -0.65 -8.86 -2.37
N LEU A 79 0.27 -8.19 -3.07
CA LEU A 79 0.91 -8.73 -4.26
C LEU A 79 2.17 -9.48 -3.84
N TRP A 80 2.10 -10.80 -3.83
CA TRP A 80 3.24 -11.65 -3.57
C TRP A 80 3.85 -12.16 -4.88
N SER A 81 5.16 -12.03 -5.00
CA SER A 81 5.95 -12.64 -6.06
C SER A 81 6.77 -13.77 -5.46
N SER A 82 6.27 -15.00 -5.53
CA SER A 82 7.11 -16.19 -5.38
C SER A 82 7.85 -16.38 -6.71
N PHE A 83 9.05 -15.83 -6.84
CA PHE A 83 10.02 -16.37 -7.79
C PHE A 83 10.51 -17.72 -7.23
N PHE A 84 9.88 -18.81 -7.67
CA PHE A 84 10.52 -20.13 -7.78
C PHE A 84 10.90 -20.36 -9.24
#